data_AF-A0A9R1VDN7-F1
#
_entry.id   AF-A0A9R1VDN7-F1
#
_cell.length_a   1.000
_cell.length_b   1.000
_cell.length_c   1.000
_cell.angle_alpha   90.00
_cell.angle_beta   90.00
_cell.angle_gamma   90.00
#
_symmetry.space_group_name_H-M   'P 1'
#
loop_
_entity.id
_entity.type
_entity.pdbx_description
1 polymer ?
#
loop_
_entity_poly.entity_id
_entity_poly.type
_entity_poly.pdbx_seq_one_letter_code
_entity_poly.pdbx_strand_id
1 'polypeptide(L)'
;MKRIRDISPFGYEHLMARDPSSWCRALYGGGLACEVVENGMNECFNAVIVYARKKPLLTVLEEIRLYMMERFYKPKEEGQE
;
A
#
# COMPACT_ATOMS: atom_id res chain seq x y z
N MET A 1 3.85 -14.53 -12.32
CA MET A 1 2.84 -15.20 -11.45
C MET A 1 3.18 -16.62 -11.02
N LYS A 2 3.67 -17.52 -11.88
CA LYS A 2 4.00 -18.91 -11.49
C LYS A 2 4.96 -19.01 -10.28
N ARG A 3 5.98 -18.15 -10.24
CA ARG A 3 6.95 -18.07 -9.13
C ARG A 3 6.33 -17.74 -7.76
N ILE A 4 5.20 -17.04 -7.73
CA ILE A 4 4.52 -16.70 -6.45
C ILE A 4 3.87 -17.95 -5.86
N ARG A 5 3.37 -18.85 -6.71
CA ARG A 5 2.80 -20.13 -6.30
C ARG A 5 3.82 -21.00 -5.58
N ASP A 6 5.06 -20.99 -6.06
CA ASP A 6 6.16 -21.76 -5.49
C ASP A 6 6.59 -21.23 -4.11
N ILE A 7 6.39 -19.92 -3.86
CA ILE A 7 6.71 -19.26 -2.57
C ILE A 7 5.56 -19.38 -1.58
N SER A 8 4.32 -19.19 -2.04
CA SER A 8 3.11 -19.29 -1.23
C SER A 8 1.92 -19.68 -2.10
N PRO A 9 1.44 -20.94 -2.02
CA PRO A 9 0.24 -21.37 -2.72
C PRO A 9 -0.99 -20.55 -2.33
N PHE A 10 -1.15 -20.27 -1.03
CA PHE A 10 -2.26 -19.48 -0.50
C PHE A 10 -2.20 -18.01 -0.98
N GLY A 11 -1.02 -17.39 -0.94
CA GLY A 11 -0.84 -16.04 -1.45
C GLY A 11 -1.12 -15.95 -2.95
N TYR A 12 -0.75 -16.98 -3.72
CA TYR A 12 -1.07 -17.09 -5.13
C TYR A 12 -2.58 -17.16 -5.38
N GLU A 13 -3.30 -18.02 -4.67
CA GLU A 13 -4.76 -18.13 -4.78
C GLU A 13 -5.47 -16.83 -4.41
N HIS A 14 -5.05 -16.20 -3.30
CA HIS A 14 -5.59 -14.90 -2.88
C HIS A 14 -5.36 -13.81 -3.94
N LEU A 15 -4.18 -13.79 -4.57
CA LEU A 15 -3.90 -12.83 -5.64
C LEU A 15 -4.82 -13.07 -6.84
N MET A 16 -4.86 -14.33 -7.31
CA MET A 16 -5.63 -14.74 -8.50
C MET A 16 -7.15 -14.62 -8.31
N ALA A 17 -7.65 -14.56 -7.08
CA ALA A 17 -9.06 -14.28 -6.78
C ALA A 17 -9.48 -12.85 -7.18
N ARG A 18 -8.54 -11.93 -7.36
CA ARG A 18 -8.77 -10.58 -7.90
C ARG A 18 -8.43 -10.54 -9.38
N ASP A 19 -9.12 -9.68 -10.14
CA ASP A 19 -8.82 -9.49 -11.56
C ASP A 19 -7.35 -9.10 -11.77
N PRO A 20 -6.54 -9.92 -12.47
CA PRO A 20 -5.16 -9.61 -12.76
C PRO A 20 -4.96 -8.30 -13.53
N SER A 21 -5.98 -7.89 -14.30
CA SER A 21 -5.95 -6.62 -15.00
C SER A 21 -5.94 -5.43 -14.03
N SER A 22 -6.49 -5.59 -12.82
CA SER A 22 -6.52 -4.52 -11.82
C SER A 22 -5.24 -4.38 -11.00
N TRP A 23 -4.21 -5.21 -11.22
CA TRP A 23 -2.98 -5.19 -10.43
C TRP A 23 -1.97 -4.15 -10.91
N CYS A 24 -2.04 -3.78 -12.19
CA CYS A 24 -1.13 -2.82 -12.79
C CYS A 24 -1.82 -1.47 -12.90
N ARG A 25 -1.17 -0.40 -12.41
CA ARG A 25 -1.69 0.96 -12.50
C ARG A 25 -2.01 1.40 -13.93
N ALA A 26 -1.29 0.85 -14.92
CA ALA A 26 -1.48 1.13 -16.34
C ALA A 26 -2.83 0.63 -16.91
N LEU A 27 -3.53 -0.23 -16.17
CA LEU A 27 -4.81 -0.82 -16.58
C LEU A 27 -6.01 -0.23 -15.82
N TYR A 28 -5.78 0.74 -14.93
CA TYR A 28 -6.89 1.50 -14.36
C TYR A 28 -7.57 2.33 -15.44
N GLY A 29 -8.90 2.32 -15.47
CA GLY A 29 -9.68 3.22 -16.30
C GLY A 29 -9.36 4.67 -15.95
N GLY A 30 -9.18 5.52 -16.97
CA GLY A 30 -9.02 6.95 -16.77
C GLY A 30 -10.23 7.53 -16.02
N GLY A 31 -10.00 8.52 -15.15
CA GLY A 31 -11.06 9.19 -14.38
C GLY A 31 -11.41 8.54 -13.03
N LEU A 32 -10.79 7.41 -12.66
CA LEU A 32 -10.88 6.84 -11.31
C LEU A 32 -9.89 7.46 -10.31
N ALA A 33 -9.01 8.35 -10.78
CA ALA A 33 -8.14 9.15 -9.93
C ALA A 33 -8.96 10.25 -9.25
N CYS A 34 -9.27 10.05 -7.97
CA CYS A 34 -9.79 11.13 -7.14
C CYS A 34 -8.59 11.92 -6.60
N GLU A 35 -8.43 13.18 -7.02
CA GLU A 35 -7.35 14.05 -6.52
C GLU A 35 -7.30 14.09 -5.00
N VAL A 36 -8.46 14.10 -4.33
CA VAL A 36 -8.53 14.11 -2.86
C VAL A 36 -7.89 12.86 -2.25
N VAL A 37 -8.07 11.69 -2.86
CA VAL A 37 -7.52 10.42 -2.35
C VAL A 37 -6.04 10.30 -2.70
N GLU A 38 -5.66 10.59 -3.95
CA GLU A 38 -4.25 10.50 -4.37
C GLU A 38 -3.38 11.58 -3.73
N ASN A 39 -3.86 12.82 -3.69
CA ASN A 39 -3.15 13.93 -3.07
C ASN A 39 -3.10 13.77 -1.55
N GLY A 40 -4.22 13.39 -0.90
CA GLY A 40 -4.23 13.14 0.53
C GLY A 40 -3.27 12.02 0.95
N MET A 41 -3.18 10.93 0.17
CA MET A 41 -2.21 9.87 0.44
C MET A 41 -0.76 10.33 0.26
N ASN A 42 -0.47 11.06 -0.83
CA ASN A 42 0.86 11.57 -1.10
C ASN A 42 1.30 12.63 -0.09
N GLU A 43 0.42 13.56 0.28
CA GLU A 43 0.69 14.59 1.30
C GLU A 43 0.96 13.98 2.66
N CYS A 44 0.13 13.02 3.11
CA CYS A 44 0.36 12.31 4.36
C CYS A 44 1.71 11.57 4.36
N PHE A 45 2.04 10.87 3.27
CA PHE A 45 3.30 10.14 3.17
C PHE A 45 4.52 11.08 3.13
N ASN A 46 4.42 12.17 2.39
CA ASN A 46 5.48 13.19 2.32
C ASN A 46 5.72 13.85 3.69
N ALA A 47 4.67 14.11 4.47
CA ALA A 47 4.81 14.63 5.83
C ALA A 47 5.62 13.68 6.74
N VAL A 48 5.36 12.36 6.64
CA VAL A 48 6.11 11.34 7.38
C VAL A 48 7.59 11.33 6.97
N ILE A 49 7.90 11.39 5.66
CA ILE A 49 9.28 11.43 5.17
C ILE A 49 10.01 12.68 5.65
N VAL A 50 9.36 13.85 5.60
CA VAL A 50 9.95 15.13 6.02
C VAL A 50 10.33 15.11 7.50
N TYR A 51 9.55 14.42 8.34
CA TYR A 51 9.87 14.24 9.76
C TYR A 51 10.95 13.18 9.97
N ALA A 52 10.79 12.01 9.35
CA ALA A 52 11.68 10.87 9.52
C ALA A 52 13.11 11.21 9.09
N ARG A 53 13.31 11.92 7.97
CA ARG A 53 14.64 12.23 7.40
C ARG A 53 15.58 13.03 8.33
N LYS A 54 15.07 13.57 9.43
CA LYS A 54 15.88 14.23 10.47
C LYS A 54 16.59 13.22 11.39
N LYS A 55 16.31 11.93 11.23
CA LYS A 55 16.80 10.82 12.05
C LYS A 55 17.82 9.97 11.27
N PRO A 56 18.61 9.12 11.94
CA PRO A 56 19.48 8.16 11.27
C PRO A 56 18.72 7.27 10.29
N LEU A 57 19.40 6.83 9.23
CA LEU A 57 18.80 6.07 8.13
C LEU A 57 18.01 4.84 8.61
N LEU A 58 18.54 4.11 9.58
CA LEU A 58 17.86 2.93 10.12
C LEU A 58 16.50 3.29 10.73
N THR A 59 16.44 4.36 11.49
CA THR A 59 15.22 4.87 12.13
C THR A 59 14.20 5.34 11.09
N VAL A 60 14.64 5.97 10.00
CA VAL A 60 13.76 6.36 8.88
C VAL A 60 13.08 5.13 8.28
N LEU A 61 13.85 4.07 8.03
CA LEU A 61 13.36 2.84 7.41
C LEU A 61 12.36 2.11 8.33
N GLU A 62 12.64 2.07 9.63
CA GLU A 62 11.72 1.50 10.61
C GLU A 62 10.41 2.29 10.71
N GLU A 63 10.48 3.63 10.70
CA GLU A 63 9.30 4.50 10.74
C GLU A 63 8.42 4.35 9.50
N ILE A 64 9.02 4.28 8.31
CA ILE A 64 8.28 4.02 7.06
C ILE A 64 7.62 2.64 7.11
N ARG A 65 8.35 1.60 7.58
CA ARG A 65 7.81 0.24 7.71
C ARG A 65 6.61 0.20 8.64
N LEU A 66 6.73 0.77 9.84
CA LEU A 66 5.65 0.82 10.82
C LEU A 66 4.44 1.59 10.30
N TYR A 67 4.67 2.75 9.66
CA TYR A 67 3.60 3.56 9.05
C TYR A 67 2.82 2.77 7.98
N MET A 68 3.52 2.06 7.09
CA MET A 68 2.87 1.24 6.06
C MET A 68 2.11 0.07 6.68
N MET A 69 2.69 -0.62 7.67
CA MET A 69 2.00 -1.72 8.36
C MET A 69 0.74 -1.22 9.07
N GLU A 70 0.82 -0.11 9.80
CA GLU A 70 -0.34 0.44 10.51
C GLU A 70 -1.45 0.85 9.54
N ARG A 71 -1.12 1.50 8.42
CA ARG A 71 -2.11 2.03 7.47
C ARG A 71 -2.74 0.98 6.57
N PHE A 72 -2.01 -0.08 6.20
CA PHE A 72 -2.48 -1.10 5.25
C PHE A 72 -2.81 -2.45 5.87
N TYR A 73 -2.28 -2.76 7.06
CA TYR A 73 -2.43 -4.07 7.69
C TYR A 73 -3.33 -4.07 8.93
N LYS A 74 -3.56 -2.93 9.60
CA LYS A 74 -4.64 -2.89 10.60
C LYS A 74 -5.97 -3.13 9.87
N PRO A 75 -6.74 -4.18 10.23
CA PRO A 75 -8.11 -4.31 9.73
C PRO A 75 -8.84 -3.00 10.04
N LYS A 76 -9.59 -2.47 9.06
CA LYS A 76 -10.54 -1.40 9.32
C LYS A 76 -11.63 -1.93 10.26
N GLU A 77 -11.39 -1.96 11.56
CA GLU A 77 -12.43 -2.24 12.56
C GLU A 77 -13.40 -1.06 12.75
N GLU A 78 -13.14 0.08 12.12
CA GLU A 78 -13.94 1.30 12.31
C GLU A 78 -14.65 1.76 11.02
N GLY A 79 -15.30 0.82 10.33
CA GLY A 79 -16.07 1.12 9.10
C GLY A 79 -17.33 0.28 8.93
N GLN A 80 -17.86 -0.27 10.03
CA GLN A 80 -19.18 -0.90 10.12
C GLN A 80 -19.95 -0.29 11.29
N GLU A 81 -20.22 1.01 11.22
CA GLU A 81 -21.36 1.65 11.89
C GLU A 81 -22.08 2.57 10.90
#